data_AF-A0A7C5MJM0-F1
#
_entry.id   AF-A0A7C5MJM0-F1
#
_cell.length_a   1.000
_cell.length_b   1.000
_cell.length_c   1.000
_cell.angle_alpha   90.00
_cell.angle_beta   90.00
_cell.angle_gamma   90.00
#
_symmetry.space_group_name_H-M   'P 1'
#
loop_
_entity.id
_entity.type
_entity.pdbx_description
1 polymer ?
#
loop_
_entity_poly.entity_id
_entity_poly.type
_entity_poly.pdbx_seq_one_letter_code
_entity_poly.pdbx_strand_id
1 'polypeptide(L)'
;MPSIRWLLCVFMLAIACVRVEEPPCPSVELPESQGGNDRYCQCDPAAITGRVFRFTRLEIDEPDASASILNTMWQGDIENNILNVLVRVDKAIPGSTTAFDSLTLTAGPGWRDPKQPWELHAASGDPPASVVKTYCLLKGLSIPLTLLPYHGEQCVFKNAEDASLYFHSGPRDWPMTCAPDNNPPNNIPVSNLKLRLSFNRDCTEVRDSFLEGCITQEAADHICMCTKAPGTCPRQSKPGYAFDQKDLVAYCHDACGQDFISFGGLVRSFGLPPSCLTPDGKPGYAVQGFFDAVAITDQFNPVSSDDCTEAAP
;
A
#
# COMPACT_ATOMS: atom_id res chain seq x y z
N MET A 1 22.95 -6.83 -44.23
CA MET A 1 22.97 -7.91 -43.22
C MET A 1 24.40 -8.04 -42.70
N PRO A 2 24.67 -8.21 -41.40
CA PRO A 2 23.77 -8.50 -40.27
C PRO A 2 23.59 -7.27 -39.34
N SER A 3 22.41 -6.87 -38.88
CA SER A 3 21.47 -7.49 -37.91
C SER A 3 22.06 -7.72 -36.51
N ILE A 4 22.12 -6.65 -35.71
CA ILE A 4 22.29 -6.69 -34.26
C ILE A 4 20.95 -7.12 -33.66
N ARG A 5 20.68 -8.43 -33.75
CA ARG A 5 19.67 -9.18 -33.00
C ARG A 5 20.39 -9.98 -31.92
N TRP A 6 20.98 -9.32 -30.94
CA TRP A 6 21.62 -10.00 -29.81
C TRP A 6 21.63 -9.08 -28.59
N LEU A 7 20.50 -9.00 -27.87
CA LEU A 7 20.44 -8.66 -26.44
C LEU A 7 19.05 -8.92 -25.81
N LEU A 8 18.33 -9.93 -26.32
CA LEU A 8 17.01 -10.35 -25.79
C LEU A 8 16.87 -11.87 -25.69
N CYS A 9 17.98 -12.60 -25.55
CA CYS A 9 17.98 -14.07 -25.49
C CYS A 9 18.96 -14.60 -24.43
N VAL A 10 18.84 -14.13 -23.18
CA VAL A 10 19.30 -14.87 -22.00
C VAL A 10 18.41 -14.43 -20.84
N PHE A 11 17.26 -15.10 -20.67
CA PHE A 11 16.54 -15.35 -19.41
C PHE A 11 15.20 -16.05 -19.72
N MET A 12 15.27 -17.10 -20.54
CA MET A 12 14.28 -18.18 -20.51
C MET A 12 14.99 -19.35 -19.82
N LEU A 13 14.87 -19.43 -18.50
CA LEU A 13 15.17 -20.65 -17.76
C LEU A 13 13.85 -21.20 -17.24
N ALA A 14 13.54 -22.40 -17.72
CA ALA A 14 12.42 -23.21 -17.32
C ALA A 14 12.40 -23.43 -15.81
N ILE A 15 11.33 -23.00 -15.15
CA ILE A 15 10.94 -23.58 -13.87
C ILE A 15 9.89 -24.64 -14.20
N ALA A 16 10.30 -25.89 -14.02
CA ALA A 16 9.47 -27.06 -14.15
C ALA A 16 8.25 -26.94 -13.24
N CYS A 17 7.07 -27.24 -13.80
CA CYS A 17 5.86 -27.49 -13.04
C CYS A 17 6.05 -28.81 -12.27
N VAL A 18 6.60 -28.72 -11.06
CA VAL A 18 6.59 -29.83 -10.10
C VAL A 18 5.25 -29.76 -9.39
N ARG A 19 4.38 -30.71 -9.73
CA ARG A 19 3.15 -30.99 -8.98
C ARG A 19 3.58 -31.51 -7.61
N VAL A 20 3.57 -30.64 -6.61
CA VAL A 20 3.72 -31.04 -5.21
C VAL A 20 2.39 -31.69 -4.82
N GLU A 21 2.37 -33.02 -4.75
CA GLU A 21 1.33 -33.72 -4.01
C GLU A 21 1.53 -33.35 -2.53
N GLU A 22 0.56 -32.65 -1.96
CA GLU A 22 0.52 -32.34 -0.53
C GLU A 22 0.58 -33.66 0.26
N PRO A 23 1.49 -33.80 1.25
CA PRO A 23 1.42 -34.93 2.14
C PRO A 23 0.10 -34.84 2.95
N PRO A 24 -0.65 -35.94 3.13
CA PRO A 24 -1.80 -35.91 4.02
C PRO A 24 -1.33 -35.52 5.42
N CYS A 25 -1.86 -34.43 5.96
CA CYS A 25 -1.58 -33.98 7.31
C CYS A 25 -1.83 -35.13 8.30
N PRO A 26 -0.91 -35.43 9.22
CA PRO A 26 -1.20 -36.34 10.32
C PRO A 26 -2.30 -35.71 11.18
N SER A 27 -3.42 -36.40 11.30
CA SER A 27 -4.50 -36.07 12.22
C SER A 27 -3.99 -36.17 13.66
N VAL A 28 -3.64 -35.03 14.24
CA VAL A 28 -3.37 -34.92 15.68
C VAL A 28 -4.73 -34.90 16.38
N GLU A 29 -5.11 -36.02 17.01
CA GLU A 29 -6.17 -36.04 18.01
C GLU A 29 -5.72 -35.21 19.22
N LEU A 30 -6.29 -34.02 19.38
CA LEU A 30 -6.17 -33.24 20.61
C LEU A 30 -7.25 -33.70 21.61
N PRO A 31 -6.92 -33.74 22.92
CA PRO A 31 -7.83 -34.25 23.92
C PRO A 31 -9.07 -33.37 24.04
N GLU A 32 -10.25 -34.01 24.08
CA GLU A 32 -11.52 -33.38 24.38
C GLU A 32 -11.47 -32.71 25.76
N SER A 33 -11.28 -31.38 25.79
CA SER A 33 -11.58 -30.57 26.97
C SER A 33 -12.96 -29.93 26.79
N GLN A 34 -13.83 -30.25 27.74
CA GLN A 34 -15.21 -29.81 27.84
C GLN A 34 -15.36 -28.28 27.93
N GLY A 35 -16.29 -27.73 27.16
CA GLY A 35 -17.12 -26.58 27.57
C GLY A 35 -16.59 -25.16 27.31
N GLY A 36 -16.84 -24.63 26.11
CA GLY A 36 -16.79 -23.19 25.81
C GLY A 36 -16.51 -22.92 24.33
N ASN A 37 -17.37 -22.16 23.66
CA ASN A 37 -17.21 -21.82 22.24
C ASN A 37 -15.93 -20.97 22.01
N ASP A 38 -14.83 -21.62 21.65
CA ASP A 38 -13.51 -20.99 21.45
C ASP A 38 -13.27 -20.42 20.04
N ARG A 39 -14.35 -20.26 19.24
CA ARG A 39 -14.27 -19.79 17.85
C ARG A 39 -14.52 -18.29 17.66
N TYR A 40 -14.68 -17.52 18.75
CA TYR A 40 -15.03 -16.10 18.66
C TYR A 40 -13.82 -15.16 18.55
N CYS A 41 -13.85 -14.13 17.68
CA CYS A 41 -12.92 -13.00 17.81
C CYS A 41 -13.06 -12.43 19.22
N GLN A 42 -11.94 -12.28 19.92
CA GLN A 42 -11.90 -11.77 21.29
C GLN A 42 -11.55 -10.29 21.32
N CYS A 43 -11.81 -9.62 20.21
CA CYS A 43 -11.43 -8.25 20.04
C CYS A 43 -12.37 -7.32 20.81
N ASP A 44 -11.86 -6.77 21.91
CA ASP A 44 -12.58 -5.82 22.75
C ASP A 44 -12.78 -4.49 22.01
N PRO A 45 -14.03 -4.05 21.79
CA PRO A 45 -14.33 -2.76 21.15
C PRO A 45 -13.60 -1.58 21.79
N ALA A 46 -13.43 -1.59 23.12
CA ALA A 46 -12.74 -0.52 23.83
C ALA A 46 -11.22 -0.57 23.59
N ALA A 47 -10.63 -1.75 23.50
CA ALA A 47 -9.19 -1.94 23.29
C ALA A 47 -8.74 -1.70 21.85
N ILE A 48 -9.62 -1.92 20.87
CA ILE A 48 -9.31 -1.70 19.45
C ILE A 48 -9.59 -0.25 19.03
N THR A 49 -10.55 0.43 19.66
CA THR A 49 -10.84 1.83 19.34
C THR A 49 -9.62 2.71 19.65
N GLY A 50 -9.24 3.57 18.71
CA GLY A 50 -8.03 4.39 18.75
C GLY A 50 -6.77 3.68 18.25
N ARG A 51 -6.79 2.36 18.05
CA ARG A 51 -5.64 1.60 17.56
C ARG A 51 -5.33 1.96 16.11
N VAL A 52 -4.05 2.02 15.78
CA VAL A 52 -3.56 2.31 14.44
C VAL A 52 -2.75 1.15 13.93
N PHE A 53 -3.08 0.71 12.72
CA PHE A 53 -2.40 -0.36 12.02
C PHE A 53 -1.61 0.25 10.87
N ARG A 54 -0.40 -0.24 10.68
CA ARG A 54 0.49 0.18 9.59
C ARG A 54 0.76 -1.01 8.69
N PHE A 55 0.62 -0.82 7.39
CA PHE A 55 0.91 -1.85 6.41
C PHE A 55 2.37 -2.29 6.54
N THR A 56 2.60 -3.59 6.61
CA THR A 56 3.93 -4.22 6.68
C THR A 56 4.24 -5.07 5.47
N ARG A 57 3.22 -5.42 4.68
CA ARG A 57 3.32 -6.12 3.41
C ARG A 57 2.23 -5.60 2.48
N LEU A 58 2.56 -5.42 1.20
CA LEU A 58 1.59 -5.22 0.13
C LEU A 58 2.07 -5.98 -1.11
N GLU A 59 1.30 -6.98 -1.51
CA GLU A 59 1.61 -7.86 -2.62
C GLU A 59 0.46 -7.78 -3.64
N ILE A 60 0.72 -7.09 -4.74
CA ILE A 60 -0.21 -6.94 -5.86
C ILE A 60 -0.24 -8.24 -6.65
N ASP A 61 -1.44 -8.80 -6.80
CA ASP A 61 -1.77 -10.04 -7.50
C ASP A 61 -2.52 -9.68 -8.80
N GLU A 62 -1.81 -9.15 -9.79
CA GLU A 62 -2.36 -8.95 -11.15
C GLU A 62 -1.69 -9.93 -12.11
N PRO A 63 -2.39 -10.42 -13.14
CA PRO A 63 -1.90 -11.46 -14.06
C PRO A 63 -0.71 -11.03 -14.96
N ASP A 64 -0.17 -9.82 -14.78
CA ASP A 64 0.59 -9.09 -15.78
C ASP A 64 1.87 -8.43 -15.21
N ALA A 65 2.75 -7.95 -16.09
CA ALA A 65 4.02 -7.29 -15.72
C ALA A 65 3.86 -6.07 -14.78
N SER A 66 2.67 -5.45 -14.73
CA SER A 66 2.34 -4.32 -13.84
C SER A 66 2.50 -4.67 -12.36
N ALA A 67 2.07 -5.87 -11.93
CA ALA A 67 2.23 -6.33 -10.55
C ALA A 67 3.70 -6.41 -10.16
N SER A 68 4.55 -6.99 -11.02
CA SER A 68 5.99 -7.09 -10.76
C SER A 68 6.64 -5.71 -10.60
N ILE A 69 6.23 -4.72 -11.40
CA ILE A 69 6.73 -3.34 -11.33
C ILE A 69 6.30 -2.69 -10.01
N LEU A 70 5.00 -2.74 -9.70
CA LEU A 70 4.46 -2.14 -8.48
C LEU A 70 5.03 -2.80 -7.22
N ASN A 71 5.11 -4.13 -7.17
CA ASN A 71 5.67 -4.85 -6.02
C ASN A 71 7.15 -4.55 -5.79
N THR A 72 7.94 -4.42 -6.86
CA THR A 72 9.37 -4.07 -6.74
C THR A 72 9.56 -2.71 -6.08
N MET A 73 8.68 -1.74 -6.35
CA MET A 73 8.75 -0.41 -5.76
C MET A 73 8.13 -0.36 -4.37
N TRP A 74 6.85 -0.76 -4.26
CA TRP A 74 6.06 -0.55 -3.06
C TRP A 74 6.48 -1.45 -1.91
N GLN A 75 6.83 -2.72 -2.17
CA GLN A 75 7.25 -3.60 -1.08
C GLN A 75 8.57 -3.11 -0.48
N GLY A 76 9.53 -2.70 -1.31
CA GLY A 76 10.78 -2.09 -0.83
C GLY A 76 10.52 -0.81 -0.03
N ASP A 77 9.65 0.06 -0.51
CA ASP A 77 9.31 1.29 0.22
C ASP A 77 8.53 1.02 1.52
N ILE A 78 7.69 -0.02 1.58
CA ILE A 78 7.03 -0.46 2.81
C ILE A 78 8.06 -1.04 3.79
N GLU A 79 8.95 -1.91 3.36
CA GLU A 79 9.97 -2.48 4.25
C GLU A 79 10.90 -1.41 4.83
N ASN A 80 11.20 -0.38 4.05
CA ASN A 80 12.04 0.75 4.46
C ASN A 80 11.27 1.89 5.16
N ASN A 81 9.98 1.71 5.46
CA ASN A 81 9.11 2.72 6.10
C ASN A 81 9.01 4.05 5.33
N ILE A 82 9.18 4.01 4.01
CA ILE A 82 9.05 5.12 3.07
C ILE A 82 7.60 5.29 2.66
N LEU A 83 6.96 4.19 2.24
CA LEU A 83 5.54 4.11 1.95
C LEU A 83 4.82 3.57 3.18
N ASN A 84 3.97 4.40 3.79
CA ASN A 84 3.19 4.00 4.94
C ASN A 84 1.71 4.24 4.66
N VAL A 85 0.93 3.17 4.70
CA VAL A 85 -0.53 3.25 4.73
C VAL A 85 -0.96 2.93 6.15
N LEU A 86 -1.68 3.87 6.76
CA LEU A 86 -2.16 3.76 8.13
C LEU A 86 -3.68 3.60 8.13
N VAL A 87 -4.16 2.74 9.02
CA VAL A 87 -5.58 2.53 9.28
C VAL A 87 -5.81 2.69 10.77
N ARG A 88 -6.53 3.75 11.16
CA ARG A 88 -6.96 3.99 12.55
C ARG A 88 -8.39 3.53 12.74
N VAL A 89 -8.65 2.78 13.80
CA VAL A 89 -10.02 2.45 14.22
C VAL A 89 -10.58 3.61 15.02
N ASP A 90 -11.50 4.37 14.44
CA ASP A 90 -12.13 5.51 15.12
C ASP A 90 -13.24 5.07 16.07
N LYS A 91 -13.97 4.01 15.68
CA LYS A 91 -15.07 3.45 16.46
C LYS A 91 -15.29 2.00 16.12
N ALA A 92 -15.49 1.17 17.14
CA ALA A 92 -16.00 -0.20 16.98
C ALA A 92 -17.39 -0.31 17.62
N ILE A 93 -18.39 -0.73 16.83
CA ILE A 93 -19.74 -1.00 17.34
C ILE A 93 -19.80 -2.49 17.69
N PRO A 94 -20.00 -2.85 18.97
CA PRO A 94 -20.07 -4.25 19.39
C PRO A 94 -21.17 -4.99 18.64
N GLY A 95 -20.88 -6.20 18.20
CA GLY A 95 -21.87 -7.05 17.54
C GLY A 95 -22.65 -7.92 18.52
N SER A 96 -23.87 -8.30 18.11
CA SER A 96 -24.68 -9.26 18.87
C SER A 96 -24.35 -10.72 18.55
N THR A 97 -23.78 -10.98 17.37
CA THR A 97 -23.45 -12.34 16.86
C THR A 97 -22.05 -12.43 16.25
N THR A 98 -21.50 -11.31 15.79
CA THR A 98 -20.09 -11.12 15.42
C THR A 98 -19.39 -10.30 16.50
N ALA A 99 -18.06 -10.21 16.49
CA ALA A 99 -17.38 -9.33 17.45
C ALA A 99 -17.72 -7.85 17.28
N PHE A 100 -17.89 -7.39 16.04
CA PHE A 100 -18.37 -6.05 15.73
C PHE A 100 -19.50 -6.10 14.71
N ASP A 101 -20.53 -5.28 14.88
CA ASP A 101 -21.57 -5.06 13.86
C ASP A 101 -21.07 -4.08 12.79
N SER A 102 -20.17 -3.16 13.15
CA SER A 102 -19.48 -2.27 12.22
C SER A 102 -18.23 -1.65 12.83
N LEU A 103 -17.32 -1.24 11.95
CA LEU A 103 -16.12 -0.46 12.28
C LEU A 103 -16.14 0.84 11.49
N THR A 104 -15.86 1.96 12.14
CA THR A 104 -15.54 3.22 11.46
C THR A 104 -14.05 3.46 11.58
N LEU A 105 -13.38 3.68 10.45
CA LEU A 105 -11.94 3.82 10.35
C LEU A 105 -11.57 5.13 9.66
N THR A 106 -10.36 5.61 9.94
CA THR A 106 -9.67 6.60 9.10
C THR A 106 -8.49 5.91 8.46
N ALA A 107 -8.45 5.89 7.12
CA ALA A 107 -7.33 5.31 6.36
C ALA A 107 -6.65 6.38 5.50
N GLY A 108 -5.34 6.27 5.34
CA GLY A 108 -4.61 7.21 4.49
C GLY A 108 -3.11 7.00 4.52
N PRO A 109 -2.38 7.79 3.72
CA PRO A 109 -0.94 7.77 3.79
C PRO A 109 -0.47 8.37 5.12
N GLY A 110 0.62 7.84 5.64
CA GLY A 110 1.27 8.32 6.83
C GLY A 110 2.75 8.59 6.62
N TRP A 111 3.31 9.34 7.57
CA TRP A 111 4.73 9.55 7.68
C TRP A 111 5.19 9.32 9.12
N ARG A 112 6.43 8.88 9.28
CA ARG A 112 7.04 8.71 10.59
C ARG A 112 7.32 10.07 11.27
N ASP A 113 7.43 10.10 12.59
CA ASP A 113 7.75 11.35 13.31
C ASP A 113 9.09 11.93 12.81
N PRO A 114 9.13 13.19 12.32
CA PRO A 114 10.35 13.83 11.83
C PRO A 114 11.45 13.96 12.88
N LYS A 115 11.12 13.85 14.18
CA LYS A 115 12.10 13.78 15.28
C LYS A 115 12.94 12.51 15.26
N GLN A 116 12.55 11.49 14.48
CA GLN A 116 13.33 10.28 14.29
C GLN A 116 14.27 10.45 13.09
N PRO A 117 15.61 10.38 13.30
CA PRO A 117 16.58 10.66 12.26
C PRO A 117 16.36 9.78 11.02
N TRP A 118 16.27 10.45 9.87
CA TRP A 118 16.26 9.82 8.55
C TRP A 118 17.70 9.63 8.11
N GLU A 119 18.25 8.45 8.44
CA GLU A 119 19.42 7.96 7.75
C GLU A 119 18.94 7.32 6.45
N LEU A 120 19.03 8.08 5.36
CA LEU A 120 19.02 7.52 4.01
C LEU A 120 20.12 6.44 4.00
N HIS A 121 19.73 5.18 3.89
CA HIS A 121 20.64 4.03 3.78
C HIS A 121 21.41 4.08 2.46
N ALA A 122 22.33 5.02 2.35
CA ALA A 122 23.34 5.00 1.31
C ALA A 122 24.44 4.02 1.77
N ALA A 123 24.39 2.80 1.24
CA ALA A 123 25.52 1.91 1.00
C ALA A 123 26.00 0.88 2.05
N SER A 124 25.38 0.70 3.22
CA SER A 124 25.93 -0.26 4.22
C SER A 124 25.36 -1.67 4.22
N GLY A 125 24.25 -1.96 3.52
CA GLY A 125 23.71 -3.33 3.42
C GLY A 125 23.12 -3.94 4.70
N ASP A 126 23.17 -3.21 5.83
CA ASP A 126 22.58 -3.62 7.10
C ASP A 126 21.25 -2.89 7.35
N PRO A 127 20.17 -3.59 7.75
CA PRO A 127 18.91 -2.96 8.11
C PRO A 127 19.09 -2.10 9.38
N PRO A 128 18.47 -0.91 9.47
CA PRO A 128 18.52 -0.10 10.68
C PRO A 128 17.83 -0.86 11.83
N ALA A 129 18.53 -0.98 12.95
CA ALA A 129 17.97 -1.46 14.20
C ALA A 129 17.06 -0.42 14.91
N SER A 130 16.89 0.79 14.34
CA SER A 130 15.98 1.79 14.89
C SER A 130 14.54 1.50 14.47
N VAL A 131 13.83 0.77 15.34
CA VAL A 131 12.38 0.59 15.25
C VAL A 131 11.74 1.97 15.13
N VAL A 132 11.13 2.27 13.97
CA VAL A 132 10.35 3.50 13.80
C VAL A 132 9.17 3.45 14.76
N LYS A 133 9.19 4.31 15.78
CA LYS A 133 8.25 4.18 16.92
C LYS A 133 6.95 4.95 16.75
N THR A 134 6.89 5.90 15.83
CA THR A 134 5.77 6.85 15.76
C THR A 134 5.47 7.20 14.32
N TYR A 135 4.18 7.13 13.97
CA TYR A 135 3.65 7.50 12.67
C TYR A 135 2.47 8.45 12.84
N CYS A 136 2.27 9.30 11.84
CA CYS A 136 1.17 10.24 11.76
C CYS A 136 0.53 10.18 10.37
N LEU A 137 -0.80 10.35 10.30
CA LEU A 137 -1.51 10.46 9.02
C LEU A 137 -1.22 11.81 8.35
N LEU A 138 -1.05 11.80 7.02
CA LEU A 138 -0.88 13.03 6.26
C LEU A 138 -2.21 13.79 6.13
N LYS A 139 -2.23 15.04 6.64
CA LYS A 139 -3.42 15.89 6.68
C LYS A 139 -4.01 16.14 5.29
N GLY A 140 -5.31 15.88 5.13
CA GLY A 140 -6.05 16.10 3.89
C GLY A 140 -5.97 14.94 2.89
N LEU A 141 -5.23 13.89 3.21
CA LEU A 141 -5.09 12.69 2.37
C LEU A 141 -5.74 11.45 2.98
N SER A 142 -6.23 11.55 4.21
CA SER A 142 -6.95 10.49 4.89
C SER A 142 -8.44 10.54 4.58
N ILE A 143 -9.05 9.37 4.45
CA ILE A 143 -10.48 9.19 4.18
C ILE A 143 -11.15 8.39 5.31
N PRO A 144 -12.40 8.72 5.66
CA PRO A 144 -13.20 7.87 6.52
C PRO A 144 -13.67 6.62 5.74
N LEU A 145 -13.69 5.48 6.41
CA LEU A 145 -14.22 4.22 5.91
C LEU A 145 -15.20 3.66 6.94
N THR A 146 -16.30 3.11 6.45
CA THR A 146 -17.17 2.26 7.28
C THR A 146 -17.04 0.83 6.78
N LEU A 147 -16.70 -0.08 7.69
CA LEU A 147 -16.63 -1.51 7.38
C LEU A 147 -17.75 -2.29 8.08
N LEU A 148 -18.26 -3.29 7.39
CA LEU A 148 -19.30 -4.22 7.85
C LEU A 148 -18.77 -5.67 7.82
N PRO A 149 -19.31 -6.56 8.66
CA PRO A 149 -18.95 -7.98 8.64
C PRO A 149 -19.04 -8.61 7.25
N TYR A 150 -18.02 -9.40 6.88
CA TYR A 150 -17.94 -10.09 5.61
C TYR A 150 -18.52 -11.52 5.73
N HIS A 151 -19.65 -11.80 5.08
CA HIS A 151 -20.23 -13.15 4.89
C HIS A 151 -20.28 -14.08 6.12
N GLY A 152 -20.45 -13.54 7.33
CA GLY A 152 -20.45 -14.34 8.57
C GLY A 152 -19.09 -14.90 8.96
N GLU A 153 -18.02 -14.51 8.25
CA GLU A 153 -16.65 -14.76 8.65
C GLU A 153 -16.32 -13.90 9.87
N GLN A 154 -15.65 -14.54 10.82
CA GLN A 154 -15.29 -13.88 12.06
C GLN A 154 -14.05 -13.02 11.86
N CYS A 155 -14.02 -11.85 12.51
CA CYS A 155 -12.93 -10.89 12.40
C CYS A 155 -12.71 -10.28 11.01
N VAL A 156 -13.56 -10.62 10.02
CA VAL A 156 -13.41 -10.15 8.64
C VAL A 156 -14.45 -9.08 8.34
N PHE A 157 -13.97 -7.94 7.85
CA PHE A 157 -14.78 -6.77 7.55
C PHE A 157 -14.49 -6.27 6.15
N LYS A 158 -15.51 -5.81 5.44
CA LYS A 158 -15.36 -5.13 4.15
C LYS A 158 -15.93 -3.73 4.18
N ASN A 159 -15.45 -2.84 3.31
CA ASN A 159 -16.04 -1.52 3.16
C ASN A 159 -17.52 -1.60 2.74
N ALA A 160 -18.32 -0.73 3.34
CA ALA A 160 -19.75 -0.63 3.09
C ALA A 160 -20.06 0.08 1.75
N GLU A 161 -19.22 1.05 1.41
CA GLU A 161 -19.36 1.92 0.23
C GLU A 161 -18.02 2.01 -0.49
N ASP A 162 -18.06 2.29 -1.79
CA ASP A 162 -16.87 2.56 -2.59
C ASP A 162 -16.12 3.77 -2.04
N ALA A 163 -14.79 3.66 -1.97
CA ALA A 163 -13.93 4.70 -1.44
C ALA A 163 -12.71 4.92 -2.34
N SER A 164 -11.87 5.89 -1.97
CA SER A 164 -10.59 6.13 -2.65
C SER A 164 -9.47 6.24 -1.63
N LEU A 165 -8.37 5.53 -1.85
CA LEU A 165 -7.17 5.64 -1.03
C LEU A 165 -6.06 6.33 -1.82
N TYR A 166 -5.27 7.16 -1.14
CA TYR A 166 -4.09 7.77 -1.73
C TYR A 166 -2.84 7.09 -1.20
N PHE A 167 -1.95 6.67 -2.10
CA PHE A 167 -0.62 6.21 -1.75
C PHE A 167 0.36 7.36 -1.90
N HIS A 168 1.14 7.60 -0.85
CA HIS A 168 2.13 8.66 -0.75
C HIS A 168 3.35 8.11 -0.04
N SER A 169 4.51 8.25 -0.67
CA SER A 169 5.79 7.86 -0.10
C SER A 169 6.56 9.10 0.32
N GLY A 170 7.21 9.08 1.48
CA GLY A 170 7.92 10.23 2.02
C GLY A 170 7.08 11.16 2.91
N PRO A 171 7.71 12.18 3.52
CA PRO A 171 7.00 13.26 4.20
C PRO A 171 6.29 14.16 3.19
N ARG A 172 5.32 14.95 3.68
CA ARG A 172 4.49 15.81 2.84
C ARG A 172 5.26 16.90 2.07
N ASP A 173 6.23 17.51 2.74
CA ASP A 173 7.09 18.58 2.20
C ASP A 173 8.21 18.05 1.30
N TRP A 174 8.49 16.74 1.39
CA TRP A 174 9.46 16.06 0.57
C TRP A 174 8.95 14.70 0.10
N PRO A 175 7.98 14.69 -0.84
CA PRO A 175 7.45 13.45 -1.37
C PRO A 175 8.52 12.68 -2.15
N MET A 176 8.58 11.37 -1.93
CA MET A 176 9.37 10.43 -2.73
C MET A 176 8.58 9.88 -3.92
N THR A 177 7.25 9.78 -3.77
CA THR A 177 6.35 9.57 -4.91
C THR A 177 6.41 10.79 -5.82
N CYS A 178 6.68 10.60 -7.12
CA CYS A 178 6.66 11.70 -8.08
C CYS A 178 5.41 11.61 -8.96
N ALA A 179 4.46 12.51 -8.74
CA ALA A 179 3.25 12.60 -9.54
C ALA A 179 2.66 14.02 -9.44
N PRO A 180 3.36 15.04 -9.92
CA PRO A 180 3.07 16.43 -9.57
C PRO A 180 1.70 16.91 -10.07
N ASP A 181 1.20 16.33 -11.17
CA ASP A 181 -0.09 16.70 -11.76
C ASP A 181 -1.28 15.91 -11.21
N ASN A 182 -1.03 14.91 -10.36
CA ASN A 182 -2.13 14.22 -9.67
C ASN A 182 -2.80 15.18 -8.69
N ASN A 183 -4.08 14.94 -8.41
CA ASN A 183 -4.81 15.69 -7.39
C ASN A 183 -5.24 14.73 -6.27
N PRO A 184 -4.65 14.83 -5.07
CA PRO A 184 -3.64 15.80 -4.64
C PRO A 184 -2.22 15.51 -5.21
N PRO A 185 -1.35 16.54 -5.39
CA PRO A 185 -0.03 16.38 -5.99
C PRO A 185 0.86 15.37 -5.28
N ASN A 186 1.62 14.61 -6.06
CA ASN A 186 2.55 13.57 -5.59
C ASN A 186 1.89 12.44 -4.81
N ASN A 187 0.66 12.09 -5.19
CA ASN A 187 -0.06 10.93 -4.67
C ASN A 187 -0.48 10.03 -5.81
N ILE A 188 -0.61 8.73 -5.53
CA ILE A 188 -1.20 7.76 -6.43
C ILE A 188 -2.64 7.51 -5.97
N PRO A 189 -3.66 7.99 -6.70
CA PRO A 189 -5.05 7.76 -6.36
C PRO A 189 -5.48 6.34 -6.76
N VAL A 190 -5.98 5.58 -5.79
CA VAL A 190 -6.64 4.28 -6.01
C VAL A 190 -8.13 4.47 -5.71
N SER A 191 -8.93 4.53 -6.77
CA SER A 191 -10.39 4.69 -6.72
C SER A 191 -11.11 3.33 -6.69
N ASN A 192 -12.42 3.32 -6.46
CA ASN A 192 -13.22 2.08 -6.36
C ASN A 192 -12.62 1.08 -5.36
N LEU A 193 -12.10 1.60 -4.24
CA LEU A 193 -11.45 0.79 -3.23
C LEU A 193 -12.44 -0.21 -2.66
N LYS A 194 -12.16 -1.49 -2.85
CA LYS A 194 -12.73 -2.59 -2.07
C LYS A 194 -11.66 -3.05 -1.09
N LEU A 195 -11.92 -2.81 0.19
CA LEU A 195 -11.02 -3.15 1.27
C LEU A 195 -11.64 -4.26 2.11
N ARG A 196 -10.92 -5.35 2.31
CA ARG A 196 -11.28 -6.45 3.22
C ARG A 196 -10.20 -6.58 4.30
N LEU A 197 -10.55 -6.26 5.54
CA LEU A 197 -9.70 -6.43 6.71
C LEU A 197 -10.01 -7.74 7.41
N SER A 198 -9.00 -8.53 7.69
CA SER A 198 -9.07 -9.76 8.47
C SER A 198 -8.17 -9.61 9.70
N PHE A 199 -8.79 -9.37 10.85
CA PHE A 199 -8.06 -9.24 12.10
C PHE A 199 -7.73 -10.62 12.70
N ASN A 200 -6.58 -10.72 13.37
CA ASN A 200 -6.31 -11.85 14.24
C ASN A 200 -7.24 -11.83 15.49
N ARG A 201 -7.21 -12.91 16.28
CA ARG A 201 -8.18 -13.15 17.38
C ARG A 201 -8.21 -12.05 18.44
N ASP A 202 -7.07 -11.42 18.71
CA ASP A 202 -6.85 -10.35 19.70
C ASP A 202 -6.80 -8.94 19.07
N CYS A 203 -7.05 -8.82 17.76
CA CYS A 203 -7.02 -7.57 16.99
C CYS A 203 -5.72 -6.76 17.14
N THR A 204 -4.59 -7.42 17.36
CA THR A 204 -3.26 -6.79 17.35
C THR A 204 -2.67 -6.72 15.95
N GLU A 205 -3.16 -7.55 15.04
CA GLU A 205 -2.67 -7.65 13.67
C GLU A 205 -3.82 -7.82 12.67
N VAL A 206 -3.55 -7.42 11.45
CA VAL A 206 -4.36 -7.61 10.26
C VAL A 206 -3.56 -8.49 9.32
N ARG A 207 -4.09 -9.65 8.94
CA ARG A 207 -3.41 -10.65 8.11
C ARG A 207 -4.29 -11.12 6.98
N ASP A 208 -3.68 -11.47 5.85
CA ASP A 208 -4.38 -12.02 4.67
C ASP A 208 -5.55 -11.12 4.21
N SER A 209 -5.37 -9.82 4.45
CA SER A 209 -6.32 -8.79 4.07
C SER A 209 -6.15 -8.48 2.61
N PHE A 210 -7.19 -7.94 2.00
CA PHE A 210 -7.24 -7.75 0.56
C PHE A 210 -7.65 -6.34 0.23
N LEU A 211 -6.99 -5.76 -0.76
CA LEU A 211 -7.39 -4.49 -1.36
C LEU A 211 -7.52 -4.67 -2.86
N GLU A 212 -8.52 -4.03 -3.43
CA GLU A 212 -8.73 -3.90 -4.87
C GLU A 212 -9.13 -2.45 -5.15
N GLY A 213 -8.63 -1.89 -6.24
CA GLY A 213 -9.05 -0.59 -6.72
C GLY A 213 -8.52 -0.31 -8.12
N CYS A 214 -8.64 0.94 -8.55
CA CYS A 214 -8.39 1.37 -9.92
C CYS A 214 -7.60 2.69 -9.94
N ILE A 215 -6.46 2.68 -10.64
CA ILE A 215 -5.71 3.89 -11.01
C ILE A 215 -6.14 4.28 -12.42
N THR A 216 -6.69 5.48 -12.63
CA THR A 216 -7.07 5.93 -13.97
C THR A 216 -5.86 5.93 -14.92
N GLN A 217 -6.09 5.72 -16.21
CA GLN A 217 -5.00 5.85 -17.20
C GLN A 217 -4.35 7.24 -17.17
N GLU A 218 -5.17 8.27 -16.98
CA GLU A 218 -4.73 9.66 -16.83
C GLU A 218 -3.78 9.82 -15.63
N ALA A 219 -4.11 9.27 -14.47
CA ALA A 219 -3.22 9.31 -13.31
C ALA A 219 -1.97 8.47 -13.55
N ALA A 220 -2.11 7.28 -14.14
CA ALA A 220 -0.99 6.38 -14.42
C ALA A 220 0.07 7.01 -15.32
N ASP A 221 -0.33 7.80 -16.31
CA ASP A 221 0.59 8.49 -17.22
C ASP A 221 1.45 9.53 -16.52
N HIS A 222 0.91 10.14 -15.46
CA HIS A 222 1.58 11.16 -14.64
C HIS A 222 2.24 10.60 -13.37
N ILE A 223 2.23 9.29 -13.16
CA ILE A 223 3.00 8.65 -12.10
C ILE A 223 4.40 8.37 -12.65
N CYS A 224 5.40 9.00 -12.02
CA CYS A 224 6.80 8.84 -12.36
C CYS A 224 7.49 7.97 -11.33
N MET A 225 7.97 6.82 -11.80
CA MET A 225 8.62 5.78 -11.02
C MET A 225 10.12 5.94 -11.10
N CYS A 226 10.78 5.91 -9.95
CA CYS A 226 12.23 5.89 -9.91
C CYS A 226 12.77 4.52 -10.34
N THR A 227 13.80 4.52 -11.18
CA THR A 227 14.46 3.32 -11.71
C THR A 227 15.64 2.85 -10.86
N LYS A 228 16.00 3.60 -9.82
CA LYS A 228 17.04 3.24 -8.86
C LYS A 228 16.50 2.32 -7.77
N ALA A 229 17.39 1.69 -7.01
CA ALA A 229 17.02 0.85 -5.88
C ALA A 229 16.19 1.62 -4.83
N PRO A 230 15.28 0.95 -4.09
CA PRO A 230 14.51 1.59 -3.02
C PRO A 230 15.39 2.40 -2.08
N GLY A 231 14.92 3.61 -1.73
CA GLY A 231 15.67 4.53 -0.87
C GLY A 231 16.88 5.23 -1.51
N THR A 232 17.22 4.98 -2.79
CA THR A 232 18.38 5.62 -3.46
C THR A 232 17.99 6.67 -4.50
N CYS A 233 16.70 6.90 -4.67
CA CYS A 233 16.16 7.87 -5.60
C CYS A 233 16.56 9.29 -5.20
N PRO A 234 17.03 10.12 -6.15
CA PRO A 234 17.44 11.47 -5.82
C PRO A 234 16.24 12.25 -5.31
N ARG A 235 16.51 13.21 -4.42
CA ARG A 235 15.52 14.18 -4.00
C ARG A 235 14.98 14.90 -5.23
N GLN A 236 13.65 14.92 -5.36
CA GLN A 236 12.98 15.64 -6.44
C GLN A 236 13.33 17.13 -6.31
N SER A 237 13.82 17.71 -7.40
CA SER A 237 13.88 19.16 -7.53
C SER A 237 12.45 19.63 -7.79
N LYS A 238 12.00 20.73 -7.19
CA LYS A 238 10.63 21.24 -7.40
C LYS A 238 10.27 21.24 -8.90
N PRO A 239 9.09 20.75 -9.29
CA PRO A 239 8.71 20.64 -10.70
C PRO A 239 8.73 22.01 -11.37
N GLY A 240 9.48 22.12 -12.46
CA GLY A 240 9.58 23.33 -13.26
C GLY A 240 8.55 23.38 -14.37
N TYR A 241 7.39 23.99 -14.11
CA TYR A 241 6.39 24.42 -15.10
C TYR A 241 5.75 23.36 -16.02
N ALA A 242 4.61 23.72 -16.63
CA ALA A 242 3.72 22.85 -17.38
C ALA A 242 4.38 22.25 -18.64
N PHE A 243 4.28 20.92 -18.81
CA PHE A 243 4.94 20.16 -19.87
C PHE A 243 3.98 19.76 -20.99
N ASP A 244 4.51 19.60 -22.22
CA ASP A 244 3.80 19.00 -23.34
C ASP A 244 3.69 17.48 -23.11
N GLN A 245 2.50 17.02 -22.72
CA GLN A 245 2.16 15.64 -22.33
C GLN A 245 2.35 14.59 -23.45
N LYS A 246 2.89 14.95 -24.62
CA LYS A 246 3.04 14.03 -25.76
C LYS A 246 4.11 12.97 -25.58
N ASP A 247 5.14 13.24 -24.76
CA ASP A 247 6.19 12.27 -24.44
C ASP A 247 6.26 12.07 -22.92
N LEU A 248 5.78 10.91 -22.47
CA LEU A 248 5.72 10.56 -21.04
C LEU A 248 7.10 10.29 -20.42
N VAL A 249 8.11 9.94 -21.23
CA VAL A 249 9.47 9.78 -20.72
C VAL A 249 10.07 11.16 -20.47
N ALA A 250 9.94 12.07 -21.44
CA ALA A 250 10.36 13.46 -21.28
C ALA A 250 9.66 14.12 -20.09
N TYR A 251 8.35 13.88 -19.93
CA TYR A 251 7.57 14.34 -18.79
C TYR A 251 8.21 13.94 -17.45
N CYS A 252 8.50 12.65 -17.23
CA CYS A 252 9.07 12.22 -15.96
C CYS A 252 10.52 12.69 -15.76
N HIS A 253 11.30 12.77 -16.83
CA HIS A 253 12.66 13.32 -16.77
C HIS A 253 12.67 14.79 -16.35
N ASP A 254 11.73 15.57 -16.87
CA ASP A 254 11.66 17.00 -16.59
C ASP A 254 10.98 17.29 -15.23
N ALA A 255 9.95 16.52 -14.88
CA ALA A 255 9.20 16.68 -13.64
C ALA A 255 9.96 16.15 -12.41
N CYS A 256 10.70 15.04 -12.55
CA CYS A 256 11.24 14.27 -11.44
C CYS A 256 12.75 14.03 -11.54
N GLY A 257 13.32 14.10 -12.74
CA GLY A 257 14.73 13.87 -13.02
C GLY A 257 14.98 12.64 -13.90
N GLN A 258 16.20 12.52 -14.40
CA GLN A 258 16.62 11.50 -15.40
C GLN A 258 16.50 10.04 -14.91
N ASP A 259 16.34 9.81 -13.62
CA ASP A 259 16.19 8.47 -13.05
C ASP A 259 14.72 8.00 -13.01
N PHE A 260 13.77 8.78 -13.53
CA PHE A 260 12.34 8.50 -13.44
C PHE A 260 11.70 8.14 -14.78
N ILE A 261 10.82 7.15 -14.79
CA ILE A 261 10.06 6.71 -15.97
C ILE A 261 8.56 6.74 -15.68
N SER A 262 7.74 7.00 -16.69
CA SER A 262 6.28 6.98 -16.52
C SER A 262 5.76 5.56 -16.32
N PHE A 263 4.95 5.36 -15.27
CA PHE A 263 4.24 4.11 -15.01
C PHE A 263 3.30 3.76 -16.17
N GLY A 264 2.44 4.69 -16.59
CA GLY A 264 1.53 4.48 -17.71
C GLY A 264 2.25 4.22 -19.03
N GLY A 265 3.39 4.89 -19.26
CA GLY A 265 4.28 4.62 -20.39
C GLY A 265 4.85 3.18 -20.35
N LEU A 266 5.32 2.73 -19.19
CA LEU A 266 5.87 1.39 -18.99
C LEU A 266 4.79 0.30 -19.18
N VAL A 267 3.63 0.45 -18.53
CA VAL A 267 2.49 -0.47 -18.65
C VAL A 267 2.06 -0.63 -20.12
N ARG A 268 1.99 0.47 -20.88
CA ARG A 268 1.71 0.41 -22.32
C ARG A 268 2.82 -0.23 -23.14
N SER A 269 4.09 -0.05 -22.78
CA SER A 269 5.20 -0.69 -23.47
C SER A 269 5.16 -2.22 -23.38
N PHE A 270 4.55 -2.75 -22.31
CA PHE A 270 4.24 -4.17 -22.14
C PHE A 270 2.95 -4.61 -22.84
N GLY A 271 2.21 -3.68 -23.48
CA GLY A 271 0.98 -3.98 -24.19
C GLY A 271 -0.22 -4.26 -23.28
N LEU A 272 -0.17 -3.85 -22.02
CA LEU A 272 -1.23 -4.10 -21.05
C LEU A 272 -2.40 -3.12 -21.27
N PRO A 273 -3.60 -3.63 -21.57
CA PRO A 273 -4.78 -2.77 -21.70
C PRO A 273 -5.26 -2.31 -20.31
N PRO A 274 -6.05 -1.23 -20.23
CA PRO A 274 -6.76 -0.91 -18.99
C PRO A 274 -7.67 -2.07 -18.57
N SER A 275 -7.62 -2.43 -17.29
CA SER A 275 -8.29 -3.60 -16.69
C SER A 275 -9.43 -3.24 -15.75
N CYS A 276 -9.65 -1.95 -15.46
CA CYS A 276 -10.75 -1.48 -14.61
C CYS A 276 -11.42 -0.21 -15.15
N LEU A 277 -12.59 0.10 -14.59
CA LEU A 277 -13.30 1.36 -14.76
C LEU A 277 -13.47 2.03 -13.40
N THR A 278 -13.28 3.35 -13.37
CA THR A 278 -13.57 4.20 -12.21
C THR A 278 -15.08 4.50 -12.09
N PRO A 279 -15.59 5.10 -10.99
CA PRO A 279 -17.02 5.38 -10.84
C PRO A 279 -17.59 6.26 -11.97
N ASP A 280 -16.78 7.16 -12.52
CA ASP A 280 -17.12 8.04 -13.65
C ASP A 280 -16.92 7.38 -15.02
N GLY A 281 -16.60 6.08 -15.05
CA GLY A 281 -16.46 5.29 -16.28
C GLY A 281 -15.16 5.52 -17.05
N LYS A 282 -14.15 6.16 -16.43
CA LYS A 282 -12.83 6.29 -17.06
C LYS A 282 -12.07 4.96 -17.01
N PRO A 283 -11.35 4.58 -18.08
CA PRO A 283 -10.49 3.42 -18.06
C PRO A 283 -9.30 3.62 -17.11
N GLY A 284 -8.88 2.53 -16.48
CA GLY A 284 -7.74 2.50 -15.57
C GLY A 284 -7.07 1.13 -15.50
N TYR A 285 -6.02 1.07 -14.69
CA TYR A 285 -5.30 -0.15 -14.37
C TYR A 285 -5.69 -0.60 -12.96
N ALA A 286 -6.12 -1.85 -12.86
CA ALA A 286 -6.51 -2.45 -11.59
C ALA A 286 -5.27 -2.62 -10.71
N VAL A 287 -5.50 -2.43 -9.41
CA VAL A 287 -4.52 -2.67 -8.36
C VAL A 287 -5.22 -3.52 -7.33
N GLN A 288 -4.94 -4.82 -7.36
CA GLN A 288 -5.53 -5.77 -6.43
C GLN A 288 -4.43 -6.61 -5.78
N GLY A 289 -4.60 -6.99 -4.52
CA GLY A 289 -3.56 -7.72 -3.82
C GLY A 289 -3.84 -7.96 -2.35
N PHE A 290 -2.95 -8.74 -1.75
CA PHE A 290 -2.97 -9.03 -0.33
C PHE A 290 -2.07 -8.08 0.45
N PHE A 291 -2.47 -7.77 1.68
CA PHE A 291 -1.65 -6.98 2.58
C PHE A 291 -1.78 -7.46 4.02
N ASP A 292 -0.74 -7.18 4.78
CA ASP A 292 -0.73 -7.36 6.22
C ASP A 292 -0.44 -6.01 6.88
N ALA A 293 -0.95 -5.84 8.10
CA ALA A 293 -0.66 -4.68 8.91
C ALA A 293 -0.55 -5.04 10.39
N VAL A 294 0.33 -4.35 11.10
CA VAL A 294 0.54 -4.55 12.54
C VAL A 294 0.13 -3.30 13.30
N ALA A 295 -0.40 -3.48 14.51
CA ALA A 295 -0.68 -2.36 15.39
C ALA A 295 0.62 -1.63 15.76
N ILE A 296 0.62 -0.30 15.66
CA ILE A 296 1.69 0.54 16.18
C ILE A 296 1.54 0.57 17.71
N THR A 297 2.47 -0.07 18.42
CA THR A 297 2.39 -0.30 19.86
C THR A 297 2.76 0.91 20.72
N ASP A 298 3.44 1.91 20.16
CA ASP A 298 3.91 3.09 20.87
C ASP A 298 3.31 4.39 20.34
N GLN A 299 2.95 5.30 21.26
CA GLN A 299 2.43 6.67 21.08
C GLN A 299 2.06 7.05 19.64
N PHE A 300 0.90 6.58 19.15
CA PHE A 300 0.23 7.28 18.07
C PHE A 300 -0.12 8.68 18.58
N ASN A 301 0.38 9.71 17.92
CA ASN A 301 0.07 11.10 18.29
C ASN A 301 -1.11 11.55 17.41
N PRO A 302 -2.37 11.53 17.91
CA PRO A 302 -3.56 11.81 17.10
C PRO A 302 -3.72 13.31 16.75
N VAL A 303 -2.61 14.05 16.64
CA VAL A 303 -2.60 15.52 16.74
C VAL A 303 -3.41 16.14 15.61
N SER A 304 -4.53 16.75 16.01
CA SER A 304 -5.33 17.70 15.24
C SER A 304 -4.77 19.13 15.31
N SER A 305 -3.46 19.33 15.51
CA SER A 305 -2.84 20.65 15.56
C SER A 305 -1.45 20.64 14.90
N ASP A 306 -1.47 20.92 13.60
CA ASP A 306 -0.44 21.56 12.80
C ASP A 306 0.92 20.92 12.48
N ASP A 307 1.41 19.86 13.11
CA ASP A 307 2.75 19.34 12.75
C ASP A 307 2.86 17.82 12.55
N CYS A 308 2.66 17.38 11.29
CA CYS A 308 3.54 16.37 10.69
C CYS A 308 4.55 17.06 9.75
N THR A 309 4.77 18.36 9.94
CA THR A 309 5.62 19.21 9.13
C THR A 309 7.04 19.15 9.69
N GLU A 310 8.02 19.17 8.79
CA GLU A 310 9.43 19.38 9.11
C GLU A 310 9.57 20.36 10.29
N ALA A 311 10.31 19.97 11.33
CA ALA A 311 10.93 20.98 12.17
C ALA A 311 11.75 21.86 11.23
N ALA A 312 11.33 23.11 11.06
CA ALA A 312 12.03 24.10 10.25
C ALA A 312 13.51 24.16 10.65
N PRO A 313 14.43 24.44 9.69
CA PRO A 313 15.88 24.33 9.86
C PRO A 313 16.45 25.14 11.03
#